data_AF-A0A383DA17-F1
#
_entry.id   AF-A0A383DA17-F1
#
_cell.length_a   1.000
_cell.length_b   1.000
_cell.length_c   1.000
_cell.angle_alpha   90.00
_cell.angle_beta   90.00
_cell.angle_gamma   90.00
#
_symmetry.space_group_name_H-M   'P 1'
#
loop_
_entity.id
_entity.type
_entity.pdbx_description
1 polymer ?
#
loop_
_entity_poly.entity_id
_entity_poly.type
_entity_poly.pdbx_seq_one_letter_code
_entity_poly.pdbx_strand_id
1 'polypeptide(L)'
;MNDKHVAIHGLVVDYPEYRYETNHLIDLLGNKLSENVKENIKQLGVERRFFIRPIENYIGKSNNQNQINDDGEPISDLSASVAKECLSKLGLTPNDVTCLVTASENSDYQSPGLAPILVTKIGLSNFIPHYNLQGTACSTLPKLLELGKNLINNNNDTVLFVISGC
;
A
#
# COMPACT_ATOMS: atom_id res chain seq x y z
N MET A 1 -31.97 -9.77 13.14
CA MET A 1 -30.77 -9.32 12.38
C MET A 1 -30.66 -10.27 11.20
N ASN A 2 -30.82 -9.79 9.97
CA ASN A 2 -30.49 -10.62 8.81
C ASN A 2 -28.99 -10.94 8.89
N ASP A 3 -28.63 -12.21 8.84
CA ASP A 3 -27.25 -12.64 8.69
C ASP A 3 -26.74 -12.14 7.34
N LYS A 4 -26.13 -10.95 7.34
CA LYS A 4 -25.40 -10.43 6.20
C LYS A 4 -24.17 -11.30 6.03
N HIS A 5 -24.17 -12.12 4.99
CA HIS A 5 -23.04 -12.97 4.66
C HIS A 5 -21.93 -12.12 4.03
N VAL A 6 -21.10 -11.49 4.85
CA VAL A 6 -19.93 -10.73 4.41
C VAL A 6 -18.76 -11.69 4.18
N ALA A 7 -18.10 -11.58 3.03
CA ALA A 7 -16.95 -12.39 2.69
C ALA A 7 -15.84 -11.55 2.04
N ILE A 8 -14.60 -12.01 2.20
CA ILE A 8 -13.46 -11.49 1.43
C ILE A 8 -13.40 -12.30 0.14
N HIS A 9 -13.63 -11.65 -1.00
CA HIS A 9 -13.70 -12.32 -2.30
C HIS A 9 -12.33 -12.45 -2.98
N GLY A 10 -11.38 -11.55 -2.68
CA GLY A 10 -10.05 -11.56 -3.26
C GLY A 10 -9.04 -10.79 -2.44
N LEU A 11 -7.76 -11.15 -2.62
CA LEU A 11 -6.61 -10.47 -2.03
C LEU A 11 -5.48 -10.50 -3.05
N VAL A 12 -4.92 -9.33 -3.36
CA VAL A 12 -3.72 -9.17 -4.18
C VAL A 12 -2.72 -8.35 -3.38
N VAL A 13 -1.45 -8.73 -3.49
CA VAL A 13 -0.32 -8.07 -2.84
C VAL A 13 0.76 -7.90 -3.90
N ASP A 14 1.38 -6.73 -3.90
CA ASP A 14 2.54 -6.44 -4.74
C ASP A 14 3.54 -5.57 -3.95
N TYR A 15 4.77 -5.51 -4.43
CA TYR A 15 5.88 -4.84 -3.79
C TYR A 15 6.54 -3.84 -4.74
N PRO A 16 7.16 -2.76 -4.21
CA PRO A 16 7.99 -1.89 -5.02
C PRO A 16 9.14 -2.62 -5.75
N GLU A 17 9.63 -2.03 -6.84
CA GLU A 17 10.64 -2.67 -7.71
C GLU A 17 12.02 -2.85 -7.04
N TYR A 18 12.41 -1.97 -6.11
CA TYR A 18 13.76 -1.98 -5.54
C TYR A 18 13.87 -3.01 -4.42
N ARG A 19 14.30 -4.22 -4.78
CA ARG A 19 14.52 -5.34 -3.87
C ARG A 19 15.97 -5.41 -3.39
N TYR A 20 16.15 -5.60 -2.09
CA TYR A 20 17.46 -5.83 -1.48
C TYR A 20 17.44 -6.99 -0.49
N GLU A 21 18.50 -7.80 -0.51
CA GLU A 21 18.76 -8.81 0.51
C GLU A 21 19.26 -8.15 1.80
N THR A 22 18.85 -8.68 2.96
CA THR A 22 19.19 -8.10 4.27
C THR A 22 20.70 -8.01 4.50
N ASN A 23 21.47 -9.03 4.10
CA ASN A 23 22.93 -8.99 4.24
C ASN A 23 23.55 -7.87 3.39
N HIS A 24 23.03 -7.67 2.17
CA HIS A 24 23.50 -6.59 1.31
C HIS A 24 23.19 -5.20 1.91
N LEU A 25 22.00 -5.02 2.51
CA LEU A 25 21.67 -3.78 3.23
C LEU A 25 22.60 -3.54 4.44
N ILE A 26 22.94 -4.59 5.18
CA ILE A 26 23.90 -4.52 6.30
C ILE A 26 25.27 -4.07 5.78
N ASP A 27 25.74 -4.63 4.68
CA ASP A 27 27.03 -4.29 4.07
C ASP A 27 27.05 -2.84 3.57
N LEU A 28 25.96 -2.38 2.92
CA LEU A 28 25.82 -1.00 2.43
C LEU A 28 25.87 0.04 3.55
N LEU A 29 25.25 -0.27 4.69
CA LEU A 29 25.27 0.56 5.89
C LEU A 29 26.61 0.45 6.62
N GLY A 30 27.28 -0.69 6.54
CA GLY A 30 28.67 -0.89 6.95
C GLY A 30 28.93 -0.46 8.40
N ASN A 31 29.82 0.51 8.58
CA ASN A 31 30.21 1.05 9.89
C ASN A 31 29.15 1.97 10.53
N LYS A 32 28.04 2.28 9.82
CA LYS A 32 26.89 2.98 10.43
C LYS A 32 26.11 2.10 11.39
N LEU A 33 26.31 0.78 11.38
CA LEU A 33 25.67 -0.18 12.27
C LEU A 33 26.71 -0.78 13.23
N SER A 34 26.37 -0.85 14.52
CA SER A 34 27.15 -1.64 15.48
C SER A 34 26.94 -3.13 15.26
N GLU A 35 27.88 -3.98 15.70
CA GLU A 35 27.76 -5.44 15.58
C GLU A 35 26.49 -5.98 16.26
N ASN A 36 26.12 -5.42 17.43
CA ASN A 36 24.87 -5.78 18.11
C ASN A 36 23.63 -5.47 17.25
N VAL A 37 23.62 -4.33 16.54
CA VAL A 37 22.50 -3.99 15.65
C VAL A 37 22.47 -4.91 14.43
N LYS A 38 23.62 -5.27 13.85
CA LYS A 38 23.68 -6.24 12.74
C LYS A 38 23.13 -7.61 13.15
N GLU A 39 23.49 -8.06 14.34
CA GLU A 39 22.99 -9.33 14.90
C GLU A 39 21.48 -9.27 15.15
N ASN A 40 20.98 -8.17 15.74
CA ASN A 40 19.54 -7.97 15.91
C ASN A 40 18.79 -8.00 14.58
N ILE A 41 19.31 -7.35 13.53
CA ILE A 41 18.69 -7.36 12.20
C ILE A 41 18.60 -8.79 11.64
N LYS A 42 19.64 -9.61 11.81
CA LYS A 42 19.64 -11.03 11.39
C LYS A 42 18.59 -11.84 12.14
N GLN A 43 18.42 -11.58 13.44
CA GLN A 43 17.44 -12.26 14.29
C GLN A 43 15.98 -11.92 13.95
N LEU A 44 15.70 -10.83 13.23
CA LEU A 44 14.35 -10.51 12.76
C LEU A 44 13.80 -11.54 11.75
N GLY A 45 14.64 -12.37 11.13
CA GLY A 45 14.22 -13.37 10.15
C GLY A 45 13.70 -12.81 8.82
N VAL A 46 13.94 -11.52 8.54
CA VAL A 46 13.57 -10.87 7.28
C VAL A 46 14.72 -11.04 6.29
N GLU A 47 14.52 -11.84 5.24
CA GLU A 47 15.54 -12.11 4.22
C GLU A 47 15.72 -10.96 3.24
N ARG A 48 14.62 -10.30 2.87
CA ARG A 48 14.57 -9.29 1.81
C ARG A 48 13.59 -8.17 2.13
N ARG A 49 13.88 -6.98 1.63
CA ARG A 49 13.01 -5.79 1.73
C ARG A 49 12.87 -5.12 0.37
N PHE A 50 11.75 -4.43 0.19
CA PHE A 50 11.42 -3.69 -1.01
C PHE A 50 11.26 -2.21 -0.64
N PHE A 51 11.72 -1.31 -1.50
CA PHE A 51 11.65 0.13 -1.29
C PHE A 51 11.06 0.81 -2.50
N ILE A 52 10.33 1.91 -2.28
CA ILE A 52 9.74 2.70 -3.37
C ILE A 52 10.79 3.48 -4.18
N ARG A 53 11.97 3.70 -3.59
CA ARG A 53 13.11 4.38 -4.21
C ARG A 53 14.40 3.57 -3.94
N PRO A 54 15.48 3.77 -4.72
CA PRO A 54 16.77 3.16 -4.43
C PRO A 54 17.27 3.44 -3.00
N ILE A 55 18.01 2.51 -2.41
CA ILE A 55 18.46 2.60 -1.00
C ILE A 55 19.36 3.82 -0.76
N GLU A 56 20.08 4.26 -1.78
CA GLU A 56 20.96 5.43 -1.81
C GLU A 56 20.24 6.71 -1.40
N ASN A 57 18.94 6.81 -1.72
CA ASN A 57 18.09 7.96 -1.41
C ASN A 57 17.82 8.10 0.09
N TYR A 58 17.87 7.00 0.84
CA TYR A 58 17.62 6.99 2.28
C TYR A 58 18.90 7.17 3.10
N ILE A 59 20.05 6.73 2.57
CA ILE A 59 21.32 6.71 3.32
C ILE A 59 22.19 7.96 3.10
N GLY A 60 21.71 8.93 2.31
CA GLY A 60 22.35 10.22 2.08
C GLY A 60 23.62 10.17 1.23
N LYS A 61 23.80 9.14 0.39
CA LYS A 61 24.97 8.99 -0.49
C LYS A 61 24.79 9.62 -1.88
N SER A 62 23.65 10.26 -2.16
CA SER A 62 23.41 10.89 -3.46
C SER A 62 24.16 12.21 -3.60
N ASN A 63 25.34 12.20 -4.22
CA ASN A 63 26.00 13.41 -4.74
C ASN A 63 25.19 14.08 -5.88
N ASN A 64 24.10 13.45 -6.34
CA ASN A 64 23.17 13.98 -7.33
C ASN A 64 21.75 13.96 -6.76
N GLN A 65 21.40 14.98 -5.97
CA GLN A 65 19.99 15.30 -5.66
C GLN A 65 19.18 15.72 -6.91
N ASN A 66 19.79 15.73 -8.11
CA ASN A 66 19.27 16.34 -9.33
C ASN A 66 18.82 15.34 -10.43
N GLN A 67 18.67 14.05 -10.17
CA GLN A 67 18.15 13.10 -11.17
C GLN A 67 17.20 12.08 -10.57
N ILE A 68 16.20 12.56 -9.84
CA ILE A 68 15.01 11.76 -9.62
C ILE A 68 13.89 12.55 -10.28
N ASN A 69 13.27 11.97 -11.30
CA ASN A 69 12.01 12.48 -11.83
C ASN A 69 11.01 12.42 -10.68
N ASP A 70 10.83 13.54 -9.99
CA ASP A 70 9.95 13.68 -8.83
C ASP A 70 8.48 13.87 -9.25
N ASP A 71 8.20 13.76 -10.54
CA ASP A 71 6.87 13.90 -11.14
C ASP A 71 6.05 12.59 -11.08
N GLY A 72 6.59 11.51 -10.54
CA GLY A 72 5.91 10.22 -10.41
C GLY A 72 5.10 10.10 -9.12
N GLU A 73 4.05 9.28 -9.14
CA GLU A 73 3.24 8.95 -7.95
C GLU A 73 3.40 7.45 -7.62
N PRO A 74 4.61 6.98 -7.30
CA PRO A 74 4.93 5.56 -7.34
C PRO A 74 4.11 4.73 -6.33
N ILE A 75 3.68 5.31 -5.21
CA ILE A 75 2.86 4.61 -4.21
C ILE A 75 1.45 4.40 -4.75
N SER A 76 0.82 5.46 -5.27
CA SER A 76 -0.52 5.38 -5.82
C SER A 76 -0.58 4.67 -7.17
N ASP A 77 0.49 4.67 -7.95
CA ASP A 77 0.64 3.86 -9.17
C ASP A 77 0.66 2.36 -8.83
N LEU A 78 1.49 1.94 -7.87
CA LEU A 78 1.51 0.55 -7.39
C LEU A 78 0.15 0.15 -6.80
N SER A 79 -0.43 1.02 -5.97
CA SER A 79 -1.76 0.82 -5.38
C SER A 79 -2.86 0.67 -6.44
N ALA A 80 -2.82 1.48 -7.50
CA ALA A 80 -3.76 1.40 -8.62
C ALA A 80 -3.56 0.12 -9.44
N SER A 81 -2.32 -0.31 -9.66
CA SER A 81 -1.99 -1.57 -10.34
C SER A 81 -2.58 -2.76 -9.58
N VAL A 82 -2.31 -2.85 -8.27
CA VAL A 82 -2.82 -3.91 -7.39
C VAL A 82 -4.35 -3.94 -7.35
N ALA A 83 -4.98 -2.77 -7.25
CA ALA A 83 -6.44 -2.66 -7.25
C ALA A 83 -7.04 -3.15 -8.57
N LYS A 84 -6.49 -2.73 -9.72
CA LYS A 84 -6.93 -3.19 -11.05
C LYS A 84 -6.73 -4.68 -11.23
N GLU A 85 -5.60 -5.22 -10.77
CA GLU A 85 -5.32 -6.65 -10.83
C GLU A 85 -6.32 -7.45 -9.97
N CYS A 86 -6.62 -6.97 -8.76
CA CYS A 86 -7.61 -7.60 -7.88
C CYS A 86 -9.00 -7.66 -8.54
N LEU A 87 -9.48 -6.54 -9.08
CA LEU A 87 -10.75 -6.49 -9.81
C LEU A 87 -10.73 -7.44 -11.02
N SER A 88 -9.67 -7.41 -11.82
CA SER A 88 -9.51 -8.27 -12.99
C SER A 88 -9.54 -9.77 -12.64
N LYS A 89 -8.82 -10.20 -11.59
CA LYS A 89 -8.82 -11.58 -11.09
C LYS A 89 -10.19 -12.05 -10.62
N LEU A 90 -11.03 -11.12 -10.13
CA LEU A 90 -12.39 -11.38 -9.71
C LEU A 90 -13.41 -11.28 -10.86
N GLY A 91 -12.98 -10.91 -12.06
CA GLY A 91 -13.88 -10.63 -13.19
C GLY A 91 -14.75 -9.40 -12.99
N LEU A 92 -14.33 -8.48 -12.12
CA LEU A 92 -15.03 -7.24 -11.78
C LEU A 92 -14.48 -6.06 -12.58
N THR A 93 -15.32 -5.05 -12.73
CA THR A 93 -14.99 -3.75 -13.32
C THR A 93 -15.09 -2.65 -12.26
N PRO A 94 -14.55 -1.44 -12.51
CA PRO A 94 -14.72 -0.32 -11.60
C PRO A 94 -16.19 0.02 -11.27
N ASN A 95 -17.14 -0.30 -12.16
CA ASN A 95 -18.56 -0.06 -11.94
C ASN A 95 -19.19 -1.00 -10.90
N ASP A 96 -18.55 -2.13 -10.60
CA ASP A 96 -19.04 -3.10 -9.62
C ASP A 96 -18.68 -2.70 -8.18
N VAL A 97 -17.72 -1.76 -8.01
CA VAL A 97 -17.30 -1.25 -6.70
C VAL A 97 -18.29 -0.18 -6.22
N THR A 98 -18.83 -0.35 -5.02
CA THR A 98 -19.80 0.58 -4.42
C THR A 98 -19.16 1.53 -3.41
N CYS A 99 -17.98 1.19 -2.87
CA CYS A 99 -17.23 2.03 -1.95
C CYS A 99 -15.73 1.75 -2.06
N LEU A 100 -14.91 2.80 -2.03
CA LEU A 100 -13.46 2.70 -1.94
C LEU A 100 -13.00 3.07 -0.52
N VAL A 101 -12.20 2.22 0.11
CA VAL A 101 -11.54 2.57 1.37
C VAL A 101 -10.06 2.34 1.20
N THR A 102 -9.29 3.43 1.26
CA THR A 102 -7.85 3.36 1.26
C THR A 102 -7.32 3.46 2.67
N ALA A 103 -6.22 2.77 2.95
CA ALA A 103 -5.41 3.04 4.12
C ALA A 103 -3.96 3.24 3.69
N SER A 104 -3.34 4.30 4.20
CA SER A 104 -2.00 4.68 3.78
C SER A 104 -1.18 5.17 4.96
N GLU A 105 -0.01 4.59 5.17
CA GLU A 105 1.00 5.13 6.11
C GLU A 105 2.05 5.98 5.39
N ASN A 106 2.32 5.64 4.12
CA ASN A 106 3.20 6.39 3.22
C ASN A 106 2.38 6.81 2.00
N SER A 107 2.35 8.10 1.68
CA SER A 107 1.56 8.65 0.58
C SER A 107 2.44 9.52 -0.32
N ASP A 108 2.11 9.58 -1.61
CA ASP A 108 2.77 10.48 -2.57
C ASP A 108 2.54 11.96 -2.19
N TYR A 109 1.40 12.26 -1.55
CA TYR A 109 1.04 13.59 -1.10
C TYR A 109 0.63 13.62 0.37
N GLN A 110 0.86 14.76 1.02
CA GLN A 110 0.26 15.06 2.32
C GLN A 110 -1.25 15.33 2.21
N SER A 111 -1.66 15.94 1.09
CA SER A 111 -3.04 16.15 0.69
C SER A 111 -3.09 16.36 -0.82
N PRO A 112 -4.04 15.77 -1.55
CA PRO A 112 -5.12 14.90 -1.07
C PRO A 112 -4.63 13.53 -0.58
N GLY A 113 -5.49 12.77 0.11
CA GLY A 113 -5.20 11.39 0.51
C GLY A 113 -5.18 10.41 -0.67
N LEU A 114 -4.89 9.13 -0.41
CA LEU A 114 -4.77 8.11 -1.46
C LEU A 114 -6.10 7.82 -2.19
N ALA A 115 -7.22 7.81 -1.47
CA ALA A 115 -8.54 7.52 -2.04
C ALA A 115 -8.92 8.36 -3.27
N PRO A 116 -8.94 9.71 -3.22
CA PRO A 116 -9.30 10.53 -4.38
C PRO A 116 -8.35 10.34 -5.58
N ILE A 117 -7.07 10.06 -5.34
CA ILE A 117 -6.10 9.75 -6.40
C ILE A 117 -6.47 8.44 -7.08
N LEU A 118 -6.79 7.41 -6.28
CA LEU A 118 -7.19 6.11 -6.81
C LEU A 118 -8.51 6.17 -7.56
N VAL A 119 -9.51 6.93 -7.10
CA VAL A 119 -10.77 7.12 -7.85
C VAL A 119 -10.49 7.44 -9.32
N THR A 120 -9.57 8.37 -9.58
CA THR A 120 -9.14 8.71 -10.95
C THR A 120 -8.29 7.61 -11.58
N LYS A 121 -7.23 7.13 -10.92
CA LYS A 121 -6.28 6.16 -11.52
C LYS A 121 -6.91 4.82 -11.88
N ILE A 122 -7.91 4.36 -11.12
CA ILE A 122 -8.58 3.07 -11.38
C ILE A 122 -9.90 3.20 -12.14
N GLY A 123 -10.33 4.41 -12.48
CA GLY A 123 -11.50 4.67 -13.32
C GLY A 123 -12.83 4.43 -12.59
N LEU A 124 -12.89 4.72 -11.29
CA LEU A 124 -14.14 4.71 -10.53
C LEU A 124 -14.98 5.94 -10.86
N SER A 125 -16.27 5.89 -10.52
CA SER A 125 -17.13 7.07 -10.55
C SER A 125 -16.61 8.17 -9.62
N ASN A 126 -16.56 9.41 -10.10
CA ASN A 126 -16.18 10.58 -9.29
C ASN A 126 -17.11 10.81 -8.08
N PHE A 127 -18.28 10.17 -8.05
CA PHE A 127 -19.27 10.29 -6.99
C PHE A 127 -19.28 9.08 -6.04
N ILE A 128 -18.37 8.11 -6.22
CA ILE A 128 -18.30 6.94 -5.34
C ILE A 128 -17.97 7.39 -3.91
N PRO A 129 -18.67 6.87 -2.88
CA PRO A 129 -18.23 7.01 -1.50
C PRO A 129 -16.80 6.51 -1.36
N HIS A 130 -15.91 7.36 -0.85
CA HIS A 130 -14.52 6.98 -0.62
C HIS A 130 -13.97 7.56 0.66
N TYR A 131 -13.11 6.78 1.33
CA TYR A 131 -12.56 7.12 2.64
C TYR A 131 -11.06 6.85 2.65
N ASN A 132 -10.30 7.70 3.36
CA ASN A 132 -8.87 7.52 3.58
C ASN A 132 -8.61 7.33 5.08
N LEU A 133 -8.08 6.17 5.46
CA LEU A 133 -7.59 5.88 6.80
C LEU A 133 -6.08 6.10 6.85
N GLN A 134 -5.61 6.77 7.89
CA GLN A 134 -4.19 7.06 8.11
C GLN A 134 -3.87 7.01 9.60
N GLY A 135 -2.63 6.66 9.94
CA GLY A 135 -2.16 6.60 11.32
C GLY A 135 -2.64 5.36 12.07
N THR A 136 -2.94 4.29 11.34
CA THR A 136 -3.36 3.00 11.92
C THR A 136 -2.24 1.95 11.90
N ALA A 137 -1.18 2.19 11.14
CA ALA A 137 0.03 1.39 11.05
C ALA A 137 -0.27 -0.12 10.93
N CYS A 138 0.40 -0.95 11.74
CA CYS A 138 0.24 -2.40 11.72
C CYS A 138 -1.18 -2.89 12.12
N SER A 139 -2.05 -2.02 12.62
CA SER A 139 -3.44 -2.34 12.98
C SER A 139 -4.45 -2.06 11.85
N THR A 140 -3.97 -1.67 10.66
CA THR A 140 -4.81 -1.22 9.55
C THR A 140 -5.79 -2.29 9.07
N LEU A 141 -5.29 -3.48 8.71
CA LEU A 141 -6.14 -4.53 8.14
C LEU A 141 -7.34 -4.92 9.03
N PRO A 142 -7.18 -5.25 10.33
CA PRO A 142 -8.34 -5.59 11.16
C PRO A 142 -9.34 -4.44 11.31
N LYS A 143 -8.87 -3.19 11.35
CA LYS A 143 -9.77 -2.01 11.39
C LYS A 143 -10.56 -1.83 10.10
N LEU A 144 -9.92 -2.07 8.94
CA LEU A 144 -10.59 -2.02 7.65
C LEU A 144 -11.66 -3.10 7.52
N LEU A 145 -11.39 -4.33 7.99
CA LEU A 145 -12.38 -5.40 7.95
C LEU A 145 -13.61 -5.06 8.80
N GLU A 146 -13.43 -4.51 10.00
CA GLU A 146 -14.55 -4.06 10.84
C GLU A 146 -15.31 -2.88 10.21
N LEU A 147 -14.61 -1.91 9.62
CA LEU A 147 -15.23 -0.82 8.89
C LEU A 147 -16.03 -1.32 7.67
N GLY A 148 -15.45 -2.22 6.87
CA GLY A 148 -16.08 -2.81 5.69
C GLY A 148 -17.37 -3.53 5.99
N LYS A 149 -17.38 -4.33 7.06
CA LYS A 149 -18.59 -5.00 7.54
C LYS A 149 -19.73 -4.02 7.81
N ASN A 150 -19.42 -2.82 8.30
CA ASN A 150 -20.40 -1.76 8.57
C ASN A 150 -20.78 -0.94 7.33
N LEU A 151 -19.96 -0.95 6.27
CA LEU A 151 -20.25 -0.30 4.99
C LEU A 151 -21.13 -1.15 4.06
N ILE A 152 -21.15 -2.48 4.25
CA ILE A 152 -21.98 -3.40 3.47
C ILE A 152 -23.42 -3.39 4.01
N ASN A 153 -24.33 -2.82 3.24
CA ASN A 153 -25.74 -2.71 3.56
C ASN A 153 -26.58 -3.80 2.87
N ASN A 154 -26.25 -4.11 1.62
CA ASN A 154 -26.99 -5.01 0.73
C ASN A 154 -26.05 -6.03 0.06
N ASN A 155 -26.59 -7.08 -0.54
CA ASN A 155 -25.81 -8.13 -1.22
C ASN A 155 -25.07 -7.64 -2.48
N ASN A 156 -25.41 -6.45 -2.99
CA ASN A 156 -24.76 -5.84 -4.15
C ASN A 156 -23.64 -4.88 -3.76
N ASP A 157 -23.40 -4.65 -2.45
CA ASP A 157 -22.33 -3.78 -2.02
C ASP A 157 -20.97 -4.48 -2.13
N THR A 158 -20.05 -3.83 -2.84
CA THR A 158 -18.68 -4.28 -3.02
C THR A 158 -17.75 -3.19 -2.53
N VAL A 159 -17.10 -3.42 -1.39
CA VAL A 159 -16.12 -2.51 -0.83
C VAL A 159 -14.73 -2.91 -1.31
N LEU A 160 -14.04 -2.00 -2.00
CA LEU A 160 -12.64 -2.19 -2.40
C LEU A 160 -11.73 -1.59 -1.33
N PHE A 161 -10.89 -2.43 -0.74
CA PHE A 161 -9.81 -2.01 0.14
C PHE A 161 -8.49 -1.88 -0.62
N VAL A 162 -7.78 -0.77 -0.43
CA VAL A 162 -6.41 -0.61 -0.93
C VAL A 162 -5.53 -0.13 0.21
N ILE A 163 -4.51 -0.92 0.56
CA ILE A 163 -3.63 -0.66 1.69
C ILE A 163 -2.22 -0.39 1.16
N SER A 164 -1.69 0.79 1.48
CA SER A 164 -0.28 1.16 1.33
C SER A 164 0.36 1.28 2.71
N GLY A 165 1.39 0.51 3.00
CA GLY A 165 2.03 0.56 4.32
C GLY A 165 3.31 -0.27 4.39
N CYS A 166 4.21 0.18 5.26
CA CYS A 166 5.55 -0.33 5.58
C CYS A 166 6.31 -1.06 4.45
#